data_AF-A0A7S0B437-F1
#
_entry.id   AF-A0A7S0B437-F1
#
_cell.length_a   1.000
_cell.length_b   1.000
_cell.length_c   1.000
_cell.angle_alpha   90.00
_cell.angle_beta   90.00
_cell.angle_gamma   90.00
#
_symmetry.space_group_name_H-M   'P 1'
#
loop_
_entity.id
_entity.type
_entity.pdbx_description
1 polymer ?
#
loop_
_entity_poly.entity_id
_entity_poly.type
_entity_poly.pdbx_seq_one_letter_code
_entity_poly.pdbx_strand_id
1 'polypeptide(L)'
;EDEDGPPPERSEEALEERQEEELRELEEKAAAHIAAAKAAGGKGKKAKAVLEAAEREAEQWQYELRQRHADELELLRQQLGTEGGGGAAEGRSTPGGGGAEETPEGRPTAEEDEEERARRKREKALKKRQGRAAREAEREAEREREKREAGPSARALELAALAGQLARCEAP
;
A
#
# COMPACT_ATOMS: atom_id res chain seq x y z
N GLU A 1 -32.67 11.35 -33.44
CA GLU A 1 -32.10 10.20 -32.71
C GLU A 1 -30.87 10.77 -32.04
N ASP A 2 -31.09 11.39 -30.90
CA ASP A 2 -30.06 12.11 -30.17
C ASP A 2 -29.33 11.09 -29.30
N GLU A 3 -28.05 10.87 -29.64
CA GLU A 3 -27.07 10.11 -28.88
C GLU A 3 -26.80 10.83 -27.55
N ASP A 4 -27.71 10.67 -26.59
CA ASP A 4 -27.50 11.13 -25.21
C ASP A 4 -26.72 10.04 -24.45
N GLY A 5 -25.49 9.82 -24.90
CA GLY A 5 -24.50 9.09 -24.12
C GLY A 5 -24.21 9.88 -22.85
N PRO A 6 -24.15 9.22 -21.67
CA PRO A 6 -23.86 9.94 -20.43
C PRO A 6 -22.53 10.68 -20.59
N PRO A 7 -22.39 11.89 -20.01
CA PRO A 7 -21.21 12.73 -20.19
C PRO A 7 -19.93 11.92 -19.99
N PRO A 8 -18.85 12.19 -20.75
CA PRO A 8 -17.71 11.30 -20.97
C PRO A 8 -16.96 10.86 -19.70
N GLU A 9 -17.31 11.38 -18.52
CA GLU A 9 -16.73 11.02 -17.22
C GLU A 9 -17.67 10.14 -16.37
N ARG A 10 -18.82 9.70 -16.87
CA ARG A 10 -19.82 8.91 -16.10
C ARG A 10 -19.77 7.40 -16.33
N SER A 11 -18.98 6.91 -17.27
CA SER A 11 -18.78 5.46 -17.45
C SER A 11 -17.52 5.02 -16.71
N GLU A 12 -17.57 3.82 -16.11
CA GLU A 12 -16.39 3.18 -15.51
C GLU A 12 -15.27 3.05 -16.55
N GLU A 13 -15.60 2.75 -17.81
CA GLU A 13 -14.63 2.58 -18.91
C GLU A 13 -13.83 3.86 -19.22
N ALA A 14 -14.48 5.03 -19.27
CA ALA A 14 -13.78 6.29 -19.55
C ALA A 14 -12.92 6.75 -18.36
N LEU A 15 -13.34 6.43 -17.13
CA LEU A 15 -12.51 6.63 -15.95
C LEU A 15 -11.28 5.73 -15.98
N GLU A 16 -11.45 4.45 -16.32
CA GLU A 16 -10.34 3.49 -16.43
C GLU A 16 -9.34 3.90 -17.52
N GLU A 17 -9.79 4.34 -18.70
CA GLU A 17 -8.92 4.81 -19.78
C GLU A 17 -8.06 6.01 -19.34
N ARG A 18 -8.66 7.00 -18.66
CA ARG A 18 -7.92 8.14 -18.10
C ARG A 18 -6.91 7.70 -17.05
N GLN A 19 -7.30 6.77 -16.18
CA GLN A 19 -6.43 6.23 -15.14
C GLN A 19 -5.23 5.46 -15.73
N GLU A 20 -5.43 4.73 -16.83
CA GLU A 20 -4.35 4.07 -17.55
C GLU A 20 -3.36 5.07 -18.16
N GLU A 21 -3.85 6.17 -18.74
CA GLU A 21 -3.01 7.23 -19.28
C GLU A 21 -2.19 7.91 -18.17
N GLU A 22 -2.83 8.28 -17.06
CA GLU A 22 -2.16 8.85 -15.88
C GLU A 22 -1.07 7.91 -15.31
N LEU A 23 -1.32 6.59 -15.31
CA LEU A 23 -0.34 5.59 -14.91
C LEU A 23 0.85 5.57 -15.85
N ARG A 24 0.62 5.58 -17.17
CA ARG A 24 1.69 5.60 -18.18
C ARG A 24 2.54 6.86 -18.05
N GLU A 25 1.91 8.03 -17.94
CA GLU A 25 2.64 9.29 -17.74
C GLU A 25 3.49 9.27 -16.47
N LEU A 26 2.94 8.68 -15.39
CA LEU A 26 3.67 8.57 -14.14
C LEU A 26 4.83 7.58 -14.23
N GLU A 27 4.68 6.47 -14.96
CA GLU A 27 5.76 5.53 -15.23
C GLU A 27 6.90 6.17 -16.02
N GLU A 28 6.59 6.97 -17.03
CA GLU A 28 7.58 7.74 -17.79
C GLU A 28 8.30 8.75 -16.88
N LYS A 29 7.56 9.48 -16.06
CA LYS A 29 8.13 10.41 -15.07
C LYS A 29 9.02 9.71 -14.05
N ALA A 30 8.59 8.55 -13.53
CA ALA A 30 9.35 7.74 -12.60
C ALA A 30 10.65 7.23 -13.23
N ALA A 31 10.58 6.72 -14.46
CA ALA A 31 11.75 6.27 -15.21
C ALA A 31 12.74 7.42 -15.45
N ALA A 32 12.25 8.59 -15.84
CA ALA A 32 13.08 9.79 -16.02
C ALA A 32 13.74 10.24 -14.71
N HIS A 33 13.01 10.21 -13.58
CA HIS A 33 13.53 10.56 -12.26
C HIS A 33 14.64 9.60 -11.81
N ILE A 34 14.42 8.30 -11.95
CA ILE A 34 15.43 7.27 -11.63
C ILE A 34 16.65 7.42 -12.55
N ALA A 35 16.45 7.67 -13.84
CA ALA A 35 17.55 7.90 -14.79
C ALA A 35 18.36 9.15 -14.41
N ALA A 36 17.70 10.24 -14.01
CA ALA A 36 18.36 11.44 -13.53
C ALA A 36 19.15 11.17 -12.24
N ALA A 37 18.60 10.39 -11.30
CA ALA A 37 19.29 9.98 -10.09
C ALA A 37 20.52 9.09 -10.37
N LYS A 38 20.43 8.19 -11.35
CA LYS A 38 21.57 7.39 -11.84
C LYS A 38 22.64 8.26 -12.48
N ALA A 39 22.26 9.27 -13.25
CA ALA A 39 23.21 10.18 -13.91
C ALA A 39 23.88 11.14 -12.91
N ALA A 40 23.13 11.61 -11.90
CA ALA A 40 23.64 12.50 -10.86
C ALA A 40 24.48 11.76 -9.79
N GLY A 41 24.15 10.49 -9.52
CA GLY A 41 24.88 9.63 -8.61
C GLY A 41 26.18 9.14 -9.25
N GLY A 42 27.33 9.67 -8.81
CA GLY A 42 28.65 9.18 -9.22
C GLY A 42 28.97 7.74 -8.74
N LYS A 43 30.22 7.46 -8.38
CA LYS A 43 30.60 6.13 -7.84
C LYS A 43 30.53 6.10 -6.31
N GLY A 44 30.05 5.00 -5.73
CA GLY A 44 30.15 4.68 -4.31
C GLY A 44 28.84 4.75 -3.52
N LYS A 45 28.95 4.65 -2.18
CA LYS A 45 27.80 4.50 -1.27
C LYS A 45 26.77 5.63 -1.37
N LYS A 46 27.21 6.88 -1.61
CA LYS A 46 26.31 8.03 -1.75
C LYS A 46 25.44 7.95 -3.00
N ALA A 47 25.99 7.48 -4.12
CA ALA A 47 25.23 7.29 -5.34
C ALA A 47 24.17 6.20 -5.19
N LYS A 48 24.50 5.10 -4.50
CA LYS A 48 23.52 4.05 -4.17
C LYS A 48 22.38 4.61 -3.31
N ALA A 49 22.67 5.43 -2.31
CA ALA A 49 21.65 6.04 -1.46
C ALA A 49 20.72 7.00 -2.24
N VAL A 50 21.28 7.79 -3.16
CA VAL A 50 20.50 8.68 -4.04
C VAL A 50 19.60 7.88 -4.97
N LEU A 51 20.10 6.80 -5.55
CA LEU A 51 19.32 5.92 -6.40
C LEU A 51 18.18 5.23 -5.64
N GLU A 52 18.46 4.67 -4.46
CA GLU A 52 17.43 4.05 -3.62
C GLU A 52 16.37 5.06 -3.16
N ALA A 53 16.75 6.32 -2.92
CA ALA A 53 15.80 7.37 -2.58
C ALA A 53 14.87 7.67 -3.76
N ALA A 54 15.42 7.81 -4.96
CA ALA A 54 14.64 8.05 -6.18
C ALA A 54 13.70 6.87 -6.52
N GLU A 55 14.14 5.64 -6.32
CA GLU A 55 13.30 4.44 -6.50
C GLU A 55 12.13 4.43 -5.49
N ARG A 56 12.39 4.74 -4.21
CA ARG A 56 11.32 4.84 -3.20
C ARG A 56 10.34 5.97 -3.49
N GLU A 57 10.82 7.10 -3.99
CA GLU A 57 9.98 8.24 -4.35
C GLU A 57 9.06 7.90 -5.53
N ALA A 58 9.60 7.22 -6.55
CA ALA A 58 8.81 6.69 -7.66
C ALA A 58 7.73 5.68 -7.21
N GLU A 59 8.09 4.74 -6.32
CA GLU A 59 7.14 3.79 -5.72
C GLU A 59 6.03 4.52 -4.94
N GLN A 60 6.39 5.56 -4.19
CA GLN A 60 5.44 6.36 -3.43
C GLN A 60 4.44 7.08 -4.34
N TRP A 61 4.91 7.69 -5.44
CA TRP A 61 4.01 8.33 -6.41
C TRP A 61 3.02 7.33 -7.02
N GLN A 62 3.49 6.14 -7.41
CA GLN A 62 2.63 5.09 -7.96
C GLN A 62 1.58 4.63 -6.94
N TYR A 63 1.98 4.47 -5.68
CA TYR A 63 1.07 4.11 -4.61
C TYR A 63 -0.02 5.18 -4.41
N GLU A 64 0.37 6.45 -4.37
CA GLU A 64 -0.57 7.57 -4.20
C GLU A 64 -1.53 7.72 -5.38
N LEU A 65 -1.06 7.52 -6.61
CA LEU A 65 -1.92 7.54 -7.79
C LEU A 65 -2.94 6.40 -7.75
N ARG A 66 -2.50 5.17 -7.47
CA ARG A 66 -3.39 4.00 -7.36
C ARG A 66 -4.39 4.13 -6.21
N GLN A 67 -4.03 4.77 -5.10
CA GLN A 67 -5.00 5.07 -4.04
C GLN A 67 -6.07 6.06 -4.53
N ARG A 68 -5.68 7.14 -5.22
CA ARG A 68 -6.64 8.08 -5.79
C ARG A 68 -7.56 7.42 -6.81
N HIS A 69 -7.03 6.60 -7.70
CA HIS A 69 -7.81 5.84 -8.68
C HIS A 69 -8.83 4.90 -8.01
N ALA A 70 -8.43 4.21 -6.95
CA ALA A 70 -9.33 3.35 -6.18
C ALA A 70 -10.45 4.15 -5.48
N ASP A 71 -10.10 5.29 -4.87
CA ASP A 71 -11.08 6.17 -4.20
C ASP A 71 -12.08 6.77 -5.21
N GLU A 72 -11.62 7.13 -6.41
CA GLU A 72 -12.47 7.65 -7.49
C GLU A 72 -13.42 6.59 -8.06
N LEU A 73 -12.93 5.36 -8.27
CA LEU A 73 -13.78 4.23 -8.68
C LEU A 73 -14.82 3.89 -7.61
N GLU A 74 -14.44 3.94 -6.32
CA GLU A 74 -15.37 3.72 -5.22
C GLU A 74 -16.46 4.82 -5.19
N LEU A 75 -16.08 6.09 -5.40
CA LEU A 75 -17.02 7.20 -5.47
C LEU A 75 -17.98 7.06 -6.67
N LEU A 76 -17.47 6.71 -7.85
CA LEU A 76 -18.30 6.50 -9.05
C LEU A 76 -19.31 5.37 -8.83
N ARG A 77 -18.87 4.25 -8.22
CA ARG A 77 -19.76 3.13 -7.86
C ARG A 77 -20.81 3.51 -6.84
N GLN A 78 -20.47 4.33 -5.84
CA GLN A 78 -21.45 4.85 -4.88
C GLN A 78 -22.49 5.72 -5.58
N GLN A 79 -22.08 6.58 -6.51
CA GLN A 79 -23.00 7.43 -7.27
C GLN A 79 -23.94 6.60 -8.16
N LEU A 80 -23.39 5.66 -8.93
CA LEU A 80 -24.17 4.77 -9.79
C LEU A 80 -25.09 3.83 -9.00
N GLY A 81 -24.64 3.34 -7.84
CA GLY A 81 -25.45 2.53 -6.92
C GLY A 81 -26.57 3.31 -6.23
N THR A 82 -26.43 4.63 -6.09
CA THR A 82 -27.46 5.51 -5.51
C THR A 82 -28.50 5.95 -6.55
N GLU A 83 -28.13 6.04 -7.83
CA GLU A 83 -29.06 6.45 -8.92
C GLU A 83 -30.07 5.35 -9.33
N GLY A 84 -29.93 4.11 -8.85
CA GLY A 84 -30.89 3.02 -9.08
C GLY A 84 -32.03 2.91 -8.05
N GLY A 85 -32.05 3.72 -7.00
CA GLY A 85 -33.00 3.65 -5.89
C GLY A 85 -33.81 4.93 -5.73
N GLY A 86 -34.94 5.02 -6.44
CA GLY A 86 -35.86 6.14 -6.31
C GLY A 86 -36.44 6.32 -4.90
N GLY A 87 -36.08 7.42 -4.25
CA GLY A 87 -37.00 8.30 -3.54
C GLY A 87 -37.18 8.12 -2.02
N ALA A 88 -36.78 9.11 -1.23
CA ALA A 88 -37.70 9.90 -0.38
C ALA A 88 -37.02 11.10 0.31
N ALA A 89 -37.44 12.29 -0.14
CA ALA A 89 -37.73 13.50 0.63
C ALA A 89 -36.58 14.34 1.23
N GLU A 90 -36.22 15.40 0.49
CA GLU A 90 -35.96 16.71 1.07
C GLU A 90 -37.18 17.17 1.91
N GLY A 91 -36.92 17.80 3.05
CA GLY A 91 -37.99 18.34 3.90
C GLY A 91 -37.46 19.19 5.05
N ARG A 92 -36.94 20.37 4.75
CA ARG A 92 -36.74 21.45 5.72
C ARG A 92 -38.12 21.92 6.24
N SER A 93 -38.46 21.71 7.52
CA SER A 93 -39.02 22.72 8.45
C SER A 93 -39.54 22.15 9.78
N THR A 94 -39.06 22.78 10.87
CA THR A 94 -39.70 23.06 12.18
C THR A 94 -39.96 21.95 13.24
N PRO A 95 -39.77 22.30 14.54
CA PRO A 95 -39.97 21.40 15.68
C PRO A 95 -41.40 21.51 16.24
N GLY A 96 -41.99 20.39 16.68
CA GLY A 96 -43.25 20.44 17.41
C GLY A 96 -43.98 19.10 17.55
N GLY A 97 -43.72 18.43 18.67
CA GLY A 97 -44.70 17.75 19.54
C GLY A 97 -45.78 16.82 18.99
N GLY A 98 -45.73 15.56 19.45
CA GLY A 98 -46.89 14.94 20.09
C GLY A 98 -47.47 13.68 19.43
N GLY A 99 -47.42 12.57 20.18
CA GLY A 99 -48.32 11.39 20.09
C GLY A 99 -47.97 10.39 18.98
N ALA A 100 -47.15 9.37 19.21
CA ALA A 100 -47.46 8.10 19.90
C ALA A 100 -48.61 7.32 19.25
N GLU A 101 -48.27 6.36 18.37
CA GLU A 101 -48.66 4.95 18.54
C GLU A 101 -47.85 4.01 17.61
N GLU A 102 -47.40 2.92 18.25
CA GLU A 102 -47.00 1.58 17.78
C GLU A 102 -45.89 1.35 16.70
N THR A 103 -44.74 0.89 17.25
CA THR A 103 -43.75 -0.09 16.72
C THR A 103 -42.96 0.20 15.43
N PRO A 104 -41.65 0.53 15.57
CA PRO A 104 -40.66 0.34 14.51
C PRO A 104 -39.62 -0.73 14.89
N GLU A 105 -39.58 -1.83 14.13
CA GLU A 105 -38.39 -2.70 14.09
C GLU A 105 -37.24 -2.00 13.34
N GLY A 106 -36.11 -1.86 14.02
CA GLY A 106 -34.77 -2.01 13.43
C GLY A 106 -34.31 -1.01 12.38
N ARG A 107 -34.16 0.27 12.74
CA ARG A 107 -33.23 1.18 12.03
C ARG A 107 -31.78 0.86 12.47
N PRO A 108 -30.83 0.58 11.56
CA PRO A 108 -29.41 0.60 11.92
C PRO A 108 -29.04 2.04 12.24
N THR A 109 -28.69 2.27 13.50
CA THR A 109 -28.28 3.58 14.02
C THR A 109 -26.85 3.88 13.57
N ALA A 110 -26.59 5.14 13.22
CA ALA A 110 -25.30 5.66 12.76
C ALA A 110 -24.05 5.32 13.63
N GLU A 111 -24.24 4.74 14.82
CA GLU A 111 -23.18 4.17 15.67
C GLU A 111 -22.58 2.87 15.11
N GLU A 112 -23.34 2.04 14.38
CA GLU A 112 -22.80 0.82 13.75
C GLU A 112 -21.76 1.16 12.66
N ASP A 113 -21.93 2.29 11.99
CA ASP A 113 -21.06 2.76 10.90
C ASP A 113 -19.71 3.32 11.41
N GLU A 114 -19.69 3.88 12.63
CA GLU A 114 -18.43 4.28 13.29
C GLU A 114 -17.67 3.09 13.87
N GLU A 115 -18.36 2.12 14.46
CA GLU A 115 -17.73 0.90 14.95
C GLU A 115 -17.16 0.06 13.80
N GLU A 116 -17.85 0.01 12.67
CA GLU A 116 -17.36 -0.71 11.49
C GLU A 116 -16.12 -0.03 10.87
N ARG A 117 -16.10 1.31 10.78
CA ARG A 117 -14.88 2.05 10.38
C ARG A 117 -13.72 1.83 11.35
N ALA A 118 -13.98 1.80 12.66
CA ALA A 118 -12.97 1.52 13.68
C ALA A 118 -12.42 0.09 13.56
N ARG A 119 -13.27 -0.90 13.28
CA ARG A 119 -12.87 -2.30 13.01
C ARG A 119 -12.03 -2.42 11.75
N ARG A 120 -12.46 -1.83 10.64
CA ARG A 120 -11.68 -1.79 9.37
C ARG A 120 -10.32 -1.14 9.56
N LYS A 121 -10.21 -0.06 10.35
CA LYS A 121 -8.94 0.59 10.68
C LYS A 121 -8.03 -0.27 11.55
N ARG A 122 -8.58 -0.94 12.58
CA ARG A 122 -7.84 -1.87 13.44
C ARG A 122 -7.35 -3.09 12.65
N GLU A 123 -8.17 -3.64 11.76
CA GLU A 123 -7.83 -4.76 10.90
C GLU A 123 -6.73 -4.38 9.88
N LYS A 124 -6.84 -3.21 9.24
CA LYS A 124 -5.80 -2.68 8.33
C LYS A 124 -4.47 -2.46 9.06
N ALA A 125 -4.52 -1.97 10.31
CA ALA A 125 -3.33 -1.81 11.15
C ALA A 125 -2.71 -3.15 11.56
N LEU A 126 -3.53 -4.14 11.93
CA LEU A 126 -3.09 -5.51 12.24
C LEU A 126 -2.46 -6.19 11.03
N LYS A 127 -3.10 -6.12 9.85
CA LYS A 127 -2.59 -6.67 8.59
C LYS A 127 -1.27 -6.01 8.18
N LYS A 128 -1.15 -4.68 8.34
CA LYS A 128 0.11 -3.95 8.09
C LYS A 128 1.22 -4.35 9.07
N ARG A 129 0.88 -4.62 10.34
CA ARG A 129 1.84 -5.10 11.35
C ARG A 129 2.28 -6.54 11.07
N GLN A 130 1.36 -7.42 10.68
CA GLN A 130 1.67 -8.81 10.29
C GLN A 130 2.53 -8.86 9.03
N GLY A 131 2.26 -8.03 8.01
CA GLY A 131 3.08 -7.95 6.81
C GLY A 131 4.51 -7.44 7.06
N ARG A 132 4.70 -6.54 8.03
CA ARG A 132 6.04 -6.09 8.46
C ARG A 132 6.79 -7.19 9.20
N ALA A 133 6.14 -7.90 10.12
CA ALA A 133 6.74 -9.01 10.85
C ALA A 133 7.14 -10.16 9.92
N ALA A 134 6.30 -10.49 8.92
CA ALA A 134 6.61 -11.52 7.92
C ALA A 134 7.83 -11.16 7.06
N ARG A 135 7.92 -9.91 6.58
CA ARG A 135 9.08 -9.44 5.80
C ARG A 135 10.38 -9.37 6.62
N GLU A 136 10.28 -9.10 7.92
CA GLU A 136 11.45 -9.08 8.82
C GLU A 136 11.94 -10.50 9.12
N ALA A 137 11.02 -11.44 9.37
CA ALA A 137 11.34 -12.86 9.55
C ALA A 137 11.95 -13.48 8.29
N GLU A 138 11.47 -13.11 7.10
CA GLU A 138 12.03 -13.58 5.82
C GLU A 138 13.47 -13.05 5.61
N ARG A 139 13.71 -11.76 5.91
CA ARG A 139 15.07 -11.18 5.88
C ARG A 139 16.00 -11.80 6.92
N GLU A 140 15.50 -12.16 8.09
CA GLU A 140 16.31 -12.81 9.12
C GLU A 140 16.67 -14.24 8.70
N ALA A 141 15.72 -14.98 8.13
CA ALA A 141 15.94 -16.31 7.58
C ALA A 141 16.93 -16.29 6.39
N GLU A 142 16.84 -15.27 5.52
CA GLU A 142 17.77 -15.07 4.40
C GLU A 142 19.19 -14.75 4.92
N ARG A 143 19.32 -13.87 5.92
CA ARG A 143 20.61 -13.58 6.58
C ARG A 143 21.19 -14.80 7.30
N GLU A 144 20.36 -15.66 7.87
CA GLU A 144 20.82 -16.90 8.50
C GLU A 144 21.29 -17.91 7.45
N ARG A 145 20.60 -18.01 6.31
CA ARG A 145 21.05 -18.81 5.15
C ARG A 145 22.35 -18.28 4.57
N GLU A 146 22.47 -16.97 4.38
CA GLU A 146 23.69 -16.33 3.89
C GLU A 146 24.87 -16.56 4.86
N LYS A 147 24.65 -16.48 6.18
CA LYS A 147 25.68 -16.81 7.19
C LYS A 147 26.07 -18.30 7.16
N ARG A 148 25.12 -19.19 6.88
CA ARG A 148 25.40 -20.64 6.74
C ARG A 148 26.15 -20.94 5.45
N GLU A 149 25.81 -20.28 4.33
CA GLU A 149 26.47 -20.46 3.03
C GLU A 149 27.84 -19.78 2.94
N ALA A 150 28.02 -18.62 3.59
CA ALA A 150 29.30 -17.91 3.63
C ALA A 150 30.41 -18.72 4.32
N GLY A 151 30.05 -19.76 5.08
CA GLY A 151 30.99 -20.67 5.71
C GLY A 151 31.92 -19.99 6.73
N PRO A 152 32.89 -20.73 7.29
CA PRO A 152 33.87 -20.14 8.18
C PRO A 152 34.74 -19.13 7.42
N SER A 153 34.81 -17.91 7.94
CA SER A 153 35.70 -16.88 7.38
C SER A 153 37.15 -17.36 7.30
N ALA A 154 37.95 -16.81 6.37
CA ALA A 154 39.36 -17.15 6.22
C ALA A 154 40.15 -17.05 7.56
N ARG A 155 39.84 -16.03 8.37
CA ARG A 155 40.42 -15.85 9.70
C ARG A 155 40.02 -16.95 10.68
N ALA A 156 38.79 -17.47 10.60
CA ALA A 156 38.33 -18.58 11.43
C ALA A 156 39.04 -19.89 11.05
N LEU A 157 39.27 -20.11 9.75
CA LEU A 157 40.05 -21.25 9.27
C LEU A 157 41.53 -21.15 9.70
N GLU A 158 42.12 -19.97 9.65
CA GLU A 158 43.50 -19.72 10.05
C GLU A 158 43.69 -19.92 11.57
N LEU A 159 42.75 -19.44 12.38
CA LEU A 159 42.73 -19.69 13.83
C LEU A 159 42.53 -21.19 14.15
N ALA A 160 41.66 -21.88 13.42
CA ALA A 160 41.46 -23.32 13.60
C ALA A 160 42.72 -24.12 13.23
N ALA A 161 43.44 -23.70 12.18
CA ALA A 161 44.71 -24.31 11.78
C ALA A 161 45.80 -24.10 12.83
N LEU A 162 45.95 -22.89 13.36
CA LEU A 162 46.90 -22.57 14.43
C LEU A 162 46.58 -23.33 15.73
N ALA A 163 45.31 -23.41 16.11
CA ALA A 163 44.87 -24.19 17.27
C ALA A 163 45.21 -25.69 17.10
N GLY A 164 45.02 -26.24 15.90
CA GLY A 164 45.39 -27.62 15.58
C GLY A 164 46.89 -27.87 15.53
N GLN A 165 47.73 -26.85 15.31
CA GLN A 165 49.19 -26.95 15.42
C GLN A 165 49.62 -26.92 16.89
N LEU A 166 49.07 -26.00 17.69
CA LEU A 166 49.34 -25.92 19.13
C LEU A 166 48.96 -27.21 19.87
N ALA A 167 47.79 -27.77 19.58
CA ALA A 167 47.34 -29.03 20.20
C ALA A 167 48.26 -30.22 19.90
N ARG A 168 48.99 -30.21 18.77
CA ARG A 168 49.97 -31.25 18.44
C ARG A 168 51.32 -31.03 19.12
N CYS A 169 51.63 -29.79 19.49
CA CYS A 169 52.86 -29.44 20.20
C CYS A 169 52.71 -29.60 21.72
N GLU A 170 51.49 -29.56 22.27
CA GLU A 170 51.21 -29.76 23.69
C GLU A 170 50.99 -31.24 24.09
N ALA A 171 50.96 -32.18 23.14
CA ALA A 171 50.86 -33.59 23.44
C ALA A 171 52.24 -34.14 23.93
N PRO A 172 52.35 -34.66 25.17
CA PRO A 172 53.60 -35.16 25.76
C PRO A 172 54.06 -36.51 25.18
#